data_AF-A0A7S2D8W8-F1
#
_entry.id   AF-A0A7S2D8W8-F1
#
_cell.length_a   1.000
_cell.length_b   1.000
_cell.length_c   1.000
_cell.angle_alpha   90.00
_cell.angle_beta   90.00
_cell.angle_gamma   90.00
#
_symmetry.space_group_name_H-M   'P 1'
#
loop_
_entity.id
_entity.type
_entity.pdbx_description
1 polymer ?
#
loop_
_entity_poly.entity_id
_entity_poly.type
_entity_poly.pdbx_seq_one_letter_code
_entity_poly.pdbx_strand_id
1 'polypeptide(L)'
;FVVDLVIIVADFVSVVVEFMELSEGGDFLALAPGLLRASRLFRVFKIIPAVSAMRMMRYKSLTRGLQFIGLGGKLVITLLWLNHVLCCMWFFIGLNGYSDTGFSWLDLQPPYQATSYRDGSLHLQYLTALHWSLTQMTPGSMQMSPQNTLEKSFNICCVIVGLFAGAVLVSQLSAKIVKTNLETQEEATRLAKLQIYLREHQVSWGLRDRVRFQIQSRLTNHSRLTVKD
;
A
#
# COMPACT_ATOMS: atom_id res chain seq x y z
N PHE A 1 -1.65 -26.59 9.09
CA PHE A 1 -2.12 -25.38 9.80
C PHE A 1 -0.97 -24.48 10.26
N VAL A 2 -0.09 -24.87 11.19
CA VAL A 2 1.07 -24.02 11.60
C VAL A 2 1.99 -23.74 10.40
N VAL A 3 2.26 -24.75 9.57
CA VAL A 3 3.07 -24.60 8.35
C VAL A 3 2.40 -23.65 7.35
N ASP A 4 1.08 -23.75 7.16
CA ASP A 4 0.33 -22.87 6.24
C ASP A 4 0.30 -21.42 6.74
N LEU A 5 0.19 -21.23 8.06
CA LEU A 5 0.23 -19.92 8.69
C LEU A 5 1.61 -19.26 8.56
N VAL A 6 2.69 -20.03 8.72
CA VAL A 6 4.06 -19.55 8.48
C VAL A 6 4.25 -19.16 7.01
N ILE A 7 3.71 -19.94 6.07
CA ILE A 7 3.75 -19.62 4.63
C ILE A 7 3.01 -18.31 4.35
N ILE A 8 1.83 -18.10 4.93
CA ILE A 8 1.04 -16.88 4.74
C ILE A 8 1.75 -15.66 5.34
N VAL A 9 2.37 -15.80 6.51
CA VAL A 9 3.17 -14.73 7.12
C VAL A 9 4.41 -14.42 6.28
N ALA A 10 5.06 -15.44 5.71
CA ALA A 10 6.20 -15.26 4.82
C ALA A 10 5.80 -14.57 3.50
N ASP A 11 4.67 -14.96 2.90
CA ASP A 11 4.11 -14.31 1.71
C ASP A 11 3.71 -12.87 2.02
N PHE A 12 3.15 -12.61 3.21
CA PHE A 12 2.86 -11.25 3.68
C PHE A 12 4.13 -10.40 3.77
N VAL A 13 5.18 -10.94 4.41
CA VAL A 13 6.48 -10.26 4.50
C VAL A 13 7.06 -10.01 3.10
N SER A 14 6.94 -10.98 2.19
CA SER A 14 7.40 -10.82 0.81
C SER A 14 6.67 -9.70 0.07
N VAL A 15 5.34 -9.61 0.20
CA VAL A 15 4.54 -8.56 -0.43
C VAL A 15 4.85 -7.18 0.17
N VAL A 16 5.09 -7.12 1.49
CA VAL A 16 5.51 -5.88 2.16
C VAL A 16 6.91 -5.46 1.70
N VAL A 17 7.85 -6.41 1.56
CA VAL A 17 9.21 -6.15 1.07
C VAL A 17 9.19 -5.69 -0.39
N GLU A 18 8.44 -6.36 -1.27
CA GLU A 18 8.26 -5.93 -2.67
C GLU A 18 7.62 -4.53 -2.73
N PHE A 19 6.69 -4.23 -1.82
CA PHE A 19 6.13 -2.89 -1.68
C PHE A 19 7.16 -1.85 -1.18
N MET A 20 8.10 -2.24 -0.31
CA MET A 20 9.21 -1.37 0.12
C MET A 20 10.11 -1.01 -1.06
N GLU A 21 10.43 -2.00 -1.90
CA GLU A 21 11.26 -1.82 -3.10
C GLU A 21 10.62 -0.91 -4.15
N LEU A 22 9.28 -0.84 -4.23
CA LEU A 22 8.58 0.04 -5.19
C LEU A 22 8.61 1.53 -4.80
N SER A 23 8.90 1.86 -3.54
CA SER A 23 8.94 3.25 -3.04
C SER A 23 10.27 3.95 -3.35
N GLU A 24 11.37 3.20 -3.30
CA GLU A 24 12.68 3.66 -3.72
C GLU A 24 12.90 3.25 -5.17
N GLY A 25 12.92 4.20 -6.10
CA GLY A 25 13.14 3.94 -7.53
C GLY A 25 14.57 3.47 -7.86
N GLY A 26 15.05 2.41 -7.21
CA GLY A 26 16.29 1.72 -7.50
C GLY A 26 16.02 0.45 -8.30
N ASP A 27 16.28 0.49 -9.60
CA ASP A 27 16.61 -0.74 -10.32
C ASP A 27 17.95 -1.24 -9.77
N PHE A 28 17.93 -2.31 -8.98
CA PHE A 28 19.11 -3.14 -8.75
C PHE A 28 18.71 -4.61 -8.55
N LEU A 29 18.55 -5.30 -9.70
CA LEU A 29 18.77 -6.75 -9.89
C LEU A 29 18.11 -7.69 -8.86
N ALA A 30 16.94 -8.26 -9.19
CA ALA A 30 16.90 -9.59 -9.80
C ALA A 30 17.67 -10.67 -9.01
N LEU A 31 17.11 -11.11 -7.87
CA LEU A 31 17.31 -12.42 -7.20
C LEU A 31 16.31 -12.41 -6.01
N ALA A 32 15.23 -13.18 -5.96
CA ALA A 32 15.21 -14.63 -6.11
C ALA A 32 13.85 -15.15 -6.62
N PRO A 33 13.81 -15.92 -7.73
CA PRO A 33 12.69 -16.79 -8.00
C PRO A 33 12.89 -18.07 -7.18
N GLY A 34 12.14 -18.24 -6.08
CA GLY A 34 12.34 -19.45 -5.28
C GLY A 34 11.57 -19.58 -3.99
N LEU A 35 10.23 -19.52 -4.02
CA LEU A 35 9.40 -20.47 -3.25
C LEU A 35 7.95 -20.58 -3.80
N LEU A 36 7.81 -20.69 -5.13
CA LEU A 36 6.54 -21.07 -5.73
C LEU A 36 6.27 -22.57 -5.55
N ARG A 37 5.64 -22.95 -4.44
CA ARG A 37 4.80 -24.16 -4.35
C ARG A 37 3.58 -23.96 -3.44
N ALA A 38 2.67 -23.08 -3.85
CA ALA A 38 1.26 -23.08 -3.43
C ALA A 38 0.35 -22.73 -4.63
N SER A 39 0.36 -23.63 -5.61
CA SER A 39 -0.06 -23.46 -7.00
C SER A 39 -1.57 -23.43 -7.27
N ARG A 40 -2.43 -22.88 -6.39
CA ARG A 40 -3.88 -22.75 -6.71
C ARG A 40 -4.59 -21.46 -6.31
N LEU A 41 -4.13 -20.73 -5.29
CA LEU A 41 -4.74 -19.44 -4.92
C LEU A 41 -4.19 -18.24 -5.72
N PHE A 42 -3.11 -18.46 -6.48
CA PHE A 42 -2.43 -17.43 -7.29
C PHE A 42 -3.13 -17.01 -8.59
N ARG A 43 -4.33 -17.51 -8.90
CA ARG A 43 -5.07 -17.03 -10.09
C ARG A 43 -5.46 -15.54 -10.00
N VAL A 44 -5.58 -15.00 -8.78
CA VAL A 44 -5.87 -13.57 -8.55
C VAL A 44 -4.62 -12.69 -8.76
N PHE A 45 -3.42 -13.25 -8.62
CA PHE A 45 -2.17 -12.58 -8.95
C PHE A 45 -1.97 -12.34 -10.46
N LYS A 46 -2.85 -12.85 -11.34
CA LYS A 46 -2.92 -12.42 -12.75
C LYS A 46 -3.40 -10.97 -12.93
N ILE A 47 -3.78 -10.28 -11.85
CA ILE A 47 -4.02 -8.83 -11.87
C ILE A 47 -2.73 -8.04 -11.58
N ILE A 48 -1.69 -8.64 -10.99
CA ILE A 48 -0.37 -8.00 -10.88
C ILE A 48 0.22 -7.66 -12.27
N PRO A 49 0.15 -8.52 -13.31
CA PRO A 49 0.54 -8.11 -14.64
C PRO A 49 -0.41 -7.08 -15.26
N ALA A 50 -1.64 -6.87 -14.75
CA ALA A 50 -2.47 -5.74 -15.13
C ALA A 50 -2.00 -4.43 -14.46
N VAL A 51 -1.50 -4.48 -13.23
CA VAL A 51 -0.78 -3.37 -12.57
C VAL A 51 0.58 -3.11 -13.24
N SER A 52 1.25 -4.16 -13.75
CA SER A 52 2.45 -4.04 -14.60
C SER A 52 2.11 -3.65 -16.05
N ALA A 53 0.92 -3.90 -16.56
CA ALA A 53 0.47 -3.39 -17.86
C ALA A 53 0.11 -1.90 -17.74
N MET A 54 -0.35 -1.47 -16.56
CA MET A 54 -0.44 -0.05 -16.19
C MET A 54 0.96 0.61 -16.09
N ARG A 55 2.07 -0.16 -16.06
CA ARG A 55 3.45 0.33 -16.21
C ARG A 55 3.72 0.89 -17.62
N MET A 56 2.88 0.57 -18.63
CA MET A 56 2.94 1.16 -19.97
C MET A 56 2.11 2.42 -20.16
N MET A 57 1.22 2.79 -19.23
CA MET A 57 0.61 4.12 -19.22
C MET A 57 1.52 5.12 -18.49
N ARG A 58 2.79 5.14 -18.90
CA ARG A 58 3.74 6.18 -18.54
C ARG A 58 3.48 7.39 -19.43
N TYR A 59 2.31 8.01 -19.28
CA TYR A 59 2.09 9.36 -19.80
C TYR A 59 2.90 10.31 -18.91
N LYS A 60 4.13 10.60 -19.33
CA LYS A 60 5.05 11.53 -18.67
C LYS A 60 4.54 12.97 -18.81
N SER A 61 3.50 13.34 -18.09
CA SER A 61 3.18 14.74 -17.77
C SER A 61 2.29 14.89 -16.54
N LEU A 62 2.34 13.96 -15.58
CA LEU A 62 1.54 14.05 -14.37
C LEU A 62 2.27 14.89 -13.31
N THR A 63 1.65 16.01 -12.95
CA THR A 63 2.02 16.94 -11.88
C THR A 63 2.36 16.20 -10.58
N ARG A 64 3.29 16.74 -9.77
CA ARG A 64 3.71 16.16 -8.46
C ARG A 64 2.52 15.66 -7.62
N GLY A 65 1.41 16.41 -7.60
CA GLY A 65 0.17 16.03 -6.91
C GLY A 65 -0.46 14.71 -7.39
N LEU A 66 -0.45 14.43 -8.70
CA LEU A 66 -1.00 13.18 -9.25
C LEU A 66 -0.08 11.98 -8.96
N GLN A 67 1.22 12.18 -8.74
CA GLN A 67 2.12 11.12 -8.28
C GLN A 67 1.86 10.76 -6.81
N PHE A 68 1.56 11.74 -5.96
CA PHE A 68 1.12 11.51 -4.57
C PHE A 68 -0.23 10.79 -4.52
N ILE A 69 -1.21 11.24 -5.32
CA ILE A 69 -2.52 10.57 -5.44
C ILE A 69 -2.35 9.16 -6.03
N GLY A 70 -1.46 8.98 -7.00
CA GLY A 70 -1.18 7.67 -7.60
C GLY A 70 -0.51 6.70 -6.63
N LEU A 71 0.42 7.16 -5.79
CA LEU A 71 1.05 6.34 -4.76
C LEU A 71 0.07 6.03 -3.62
N GLY A 72 -0.65 7.04 -3.12
CA GLY A 72 -1.69 6.88 -2.10
C GLY A 72 -2.84 5.98 -2.57
N GLY A 73 -3.27 6.12 -3.82
CA GLY A 73 -4.28 5.26 -4.43
C GLY A 73 -3.83 3.82 -4.54
N LYS A 74 -2.58 3.57 -4.97
CA LYS A 74 -1.99 2.22 -4.97
C LYS A 74 -1.95 1.62 -3.58
N LEU A 75 -1.54 2.40 -2.58
CA LEU A 75 -1.52 2.01 -1.17
C LEU A 75 -2.90 1.57 -0.66
N VAL A 76 -3.93 2.37 -0.92
CA VAL A 76 -5.30 2.07 -0.54
C VAL A 76 -5.81 0.80 -1.23
N ILE A 77 -5.53 0.63 -2.54
CA ILE A 77 -5.95 -0.56 -3.29
C ILE A 77 -5.27 -1.83 -2.74
N THR A 78 -3.96 -1.78 -2.47
CA THR A 78 -3.23 -2.92 -1.88
C THR A 78 -3.77 -3.28 -0.50
N LEU A 79 -4.09 -2.27 0.33
CA LEU A 79 -4.70 -2.48 1.65
C LEU A 79 -6.08 -3.12 1.56
N LEU A 80 -6.95 -2.65 0.66
CA LEU A 80 -8.28 -3.21 0.46
C LEU A 80 -8.23 -4.65 -0.04
N TRP A 81 -7.33 -4.95 -0.97
CA TRP A 81 -7.12 -6.30 -1.47
C TRP A 81 -6.65 -7.25 -0.35
N LEU A 82 -5.71 -6.81 0.47
CA LEU A 82 -5.21 -7.61 1.59
C LEU A 82 -6.29 -7.87 2.63
N ASN A 83 -7.08 -6.86 2.96
CA ASN A 83 -8.24 -7.01 3.84
C ASN A 83 -9.26 -8.01 3.31
N HIS A 84 -9.54 -7.99 2.01
CA HIS A 84 -10.42 -8.97 1.38
C HIS A 84 -9.89 -10.40 1.54
N VAL A 85 -8.58 -10.62 1.35
CA VAL A 85 -7.97 -11.94 1.55
C VAL A 85 -8.08 -12.39 3.01
N LEU A 86 -7.75 -11.52 3.97
CA LEU A 86 -7.86 -11.81 5.40
C LEU A 86 -9.31 -12.08 5.83
N CYS A 87 -10.27 -11.31 5.32
CA CYS A 87 -11.68 -11.51 5.65
C CYS A 87 -12.22 -12.82 5.07
N CYS A 88 -11.83 -13.18 3.84
CA CYS A 88 -12.20 -14.46 3.24
C CYS A 88 -11.60 -15.65 4.01
N MET A 89 -10.36 -15.54 4.48
CA MET A 89 -9.76 -16.57 5.34
C MET A 89 -10.48 -16.67 6.69
N TRP A 90 -10.78 -15.54 7.33
CA TRP A 90 -11.54 -15.51 8.58
C TRP A 90 -12.93 -16.16 8.43
N PHE A 91 -13.61 -15.87 7.33
CA PHE A 91 -14.88 -16.49 6.98
C PHE A 91 -14.77 -17.99 6.71
N PHE A 92 -13.72 -18.41 5.99
CA PHE A 92 -13.46 -19.83 5.74
C PHE A 92 -13.18 -20.60 7.04
N ILE A 93 -12.38 -20.03 7.94
CA ILE A 93 -12.10 -20.59 9.27
C ILE A 93 -13.39 -20.69 10.08
N GLY A 94 -14.25 -19.68 10.06
CA GLY A 94 -15.52 -19.72 10.77
C GLY A 94 -16.47 -20.83 10.28
N LEU A 95 -16.46 -21.12 8.97
CA LEU A 95 -17.32 -22.14 8.35
C LEU A 95 -16.79 -23.56 8.49
N ASN A 96 -15.49 -23.77 8.26
CA ASN A 96 -14.89 -25.11 8.09
C ASN A 96 -13.77 -25.40 9.10
N GLY A 97 -13.38 -24.41 9.92
CA GLY A 97 -12.33 -24.57 10.91
C GLY A 97 -12.72 -25.55 12.00
N TYR A 98 -11.75 -26.31 12.47
CA TYR A 98 -11.92 -27.13 13.66
C TYR A 98 -12.20 -26.21 14.86
N SER A 99 -13.33 -26.44 15.53
CA SER A 99 -13.67 -25.77 16.78
C SER A 99 -13.51 -26.73 17.95
N ASP A 100 -12.61 -26.40 18.86
CA ASP A 100 -12.41 -27.11 20.13
C ASP A 100 -13.54 -26.82 21.14
N THR A 101 -14.17 -25.64 21.04
CA THR A 101 -15.28 -25.22 21.90
C THR A 101 -16.65 -25.62 21.36
N GLY A 102 -16.73 -26.06 20.09
CA GLY A 102 -17.98 -26.29 19.37
C GLY A 102 -18.63 -25.02 18.82
N PHE A 103 -18.09 -23.84 19.14
CA PHE A 103 -18.57 -22.54 18.69
C PHE A 103 -17.56 -21.87 17.74
N SER A 104 -18.09 -21.07 16.83
CA SER A 104 -17.38 -20.24 15.86
C SER A 104 -17.83 -18.80 16.01
N TRP A 105 -17.04 -17.84 15.49
CA TRP A 105 -17.47 -16.44 15.43
C TRP A 105 -18.79 -16.26 14.68
N LEU A 106 -19.14 -17.17 13.77
CA LEU A 106 -20.44 -17.16 13.06
C LEU A 106 -21.63 -17.46 13.99
N ASP A 107 -21.39 -18.11 15.11
CA ASP A 107 -22.44 -18.47 16.06
C ASP A 107 -22.74 -17.32 17.04
N LEU A 108 -21.98 -16.22 16.98
CA LEU A 108 -22.25 -15.02 17.75
C LEU A 108 -23.54 -14.35 17.28
N GLN A 109 -24.22 -13.69 18.22
CA GLN A 109 -25.42 -12.91 17.94
C GLN A 109 -25.05 -11.45 17.68
N PRO A 110 -25.51 -10.84 16.56
CA PRO A 110 -25.34 -9.41 16.32
C PRO A 110 -26.15 -8.59 17.33
N PRO A 111 -25.71 -7.37 17.70
CA PRO A 111 -26.38 -6.54 18.72
C PRO A 111 -27.85 -6.19 18.41
N TYR A 112 -28.24 -6.25 17.14
CA TYR A 112 -29.55 -5.82 16.64
C TYR A 112 -30.36 -6.95 16.00
N GLN A 113 -29.93 -8.20 16.12
CA GLN A 113 -30.62 -9.36 15.54
C GLN A 113 -30.83 -10.44 16.57
N ALA A 114 -31.94 -11.17 16.46
CA ALA A 114 -32.27 -12.29 17.33
C ALA A 114 -31.59 -13.61 16.90
N THR A 115 -31.05 -13.65 15.68
CA THR A 115 -30.42 -14.82 15.07
C THR A 115 -28.90 -14.68 15.05
N SER A 116 -28.19 -15.80 15.04
CA SER A 116 -26.73 -15.84 14.89
C SER A 116 -26.28 -15.26 13.54
N TYR A 117 -25.00 -14.89 13.40
CA TYR A 117 -24.45 -14.51 12.09
C TYR A 117 -24.59 -15.63 11.07
N ARG A 118 -24.49 -16.90 11.49
CA ARG A 118 -24.63 -18.10 10.64
C ARG A 118 -25.96 -18.13 9.90
N ASP A 119 -27.04 -17.78 10.59
CA ASP A 119 -28.41 -17.79 10.05
C ASP A 119 -28.77 -16.45 9.37
N GLY A 120 -27.91 -15.44 9.50
CA GLY A 120 -28.09 -14.11 8.90
C GLY A 120 -27.77 -14.06 7.40
N SER A 121 -27.91 -12.86 6.82
CA SER A 121 -27.61 -12.66 5.40
C SER A 121 -26.10 -12.77 5.10
N LEU A 122 -25.75 -13.36 3.96
CA LEU A 122 -24.35 -13.45 3.51
C LEU A 122 -23.68 -12.08 3.38
N HIS A 123 -24.45 -11.05 3.01
CA HIS A 123 -23.95 -9.68 2.95
C HIS A 123 -23.53 -9.16 4.33
N LEU A 124 -24.33 -9.42 5.37
CA LEU A 124 -23.98 -9.04 6.73
C LEU A 124 -22.75 -9.81 7.22
N GLN A 125 -22.68 -11.12 6.96
CA GLN A 125 -21.52 -11.93 7.32
C GLN A 125 -20.24 -11.41 6.66
N TYR A 126 -20.29 -11.11 5.36
CA TYR A 126 -19.14 -10.58 4.61
C TYR A 126 -18.70 -9.21 5.10
N LEU A 127 -19.64 -8.26 5.25
CA LEU A 127 -19.30 -6.90 5.72
C LEU A 127 -18.75 -6.92 7.15
N THR A 128 -19.28 -7.80 8.00
CA THR A 128 -18.78 -7.97 9.37
C THR A 128 -17.38 -8.57 9.39
N ALA A 129 -17.11 -9.58 8.57
CA ALA A 129 -15.77 -10.17 8.43
C ALA A 129 -14.76 -9.17 7.84
N LEU A 130 -15.18 -8.35 6.88
CA LEU A 130 -14.36 -7.30 6.28
C LEU A 130 -14.08 -6.17 7.28
N HIS A 131 -15.07 -5.78 8.08
CA HIS A 131 -14.85 -4.82 9.14
C HIS A 131 -13.87 -5.35 10.19
N TRP A 132 -14.00 -6.62 10.59
CA TRP A 132 -13.03 -7.27 11.47
C TRP A 132 -11.61 -7.26 10.89
N SER A 133 -11.42 -7.59 9.61
CA SER A 133 -10.07 -7.57 9.02
C SER A 133 -9.48 -6.16 9.01
N LEU A 134 -10.31 -5.15 8.73
CA LEU A 134 -9.89 -3.75 8.74
C LEU A 134 -9.42 -3.32 10.12
N THR A 135 -10.10 -3.76 11.19
CA THR A 135 -9.69 -3.46 12.56
C THR A 135 -8.39 -4.14 13.00
N GLN A 136 -7.97 -5.21 12.31
CA GLN A 136 -6.67 -5.83 12.58
C GLN A 136 -5.50 -5.01 12.03
N MET A 137 -5.72 -4.24 10.95
CA MET A 137 -4.70 -3.40 10.34
C MET A 137 -4.73 -1.95 10.80
N THR A 138 -5.93 -1.43 11.06
CA THR A 138 -6.16 -0.07 11.54
C THR A 138 -6.85 -0.17 12.89
N PRO A 139 -6.25 0.30 13.99
CA PRO A 139 -6.86 0.22 15.31
C PRO A 139 -8.29 0.77 15.28
N GLY A 140 -9.26 -0.11 15.53
CA GLY A 140 -10.68 0.20 15.47
C GLY A 140 -11.44 -0.66 16.46
N SER A 141 -12.57 -0.15 16.96
CA SER A 141 -13.42 -0.91 17.87
C SER A 141 -14.29 -1.89 17.07
N MET A 142 -14.16 -3.18 17.39
CA MET A 142 -15.01 -4.22 16.83
C MET A 142 -15.45 -5.19 17.92
N GLN A 143 -16.72 -5.58 17.91
CA GLN A 143 -17.33 -6.48 18.89
C GLN A 143 -17.16 -7.96 18.55
N MET A 144 -16.33 -8.29 17.55
CA MET A 144 -16.06 -9.67 17.16
C MET A 144 -14.97 -10.27 18.04
N SER A 145 -15.32 -11.35 18.73
CA SER A 145 -14.38 -12.09 19.56
C SER A 145 -14.19 -13.52 19.03
N PRO A 146 -12.94 -14.00 18.95
CA PRO A 146 -12.66 -15.39 18.55
C PRO A 146 -13.16 -16.38 19.62
N GLN A 147 -13.90 -17.41 19.18
CA GLN A 147 -14.61 -18.37 20.03
C GLN A 147 -13.87 -19.69 20.24
N ASN A 148 -12.86 -19.98 19.42
CA ASN A 148 -12.07 -21.22 19.50
C ASN A 148 -10.57 -20.92 19.44
N THR A 149 -9.75 -21.90 19.80
CA THR A 149 -8.28 -21.74 19.84
C THR A 149 -7.71 -21.42 18.45
N LEU A 150 -8.29 -22.00 17.40
CA LEU A 150 -7.90 -21.77 16.01
C LEU A 150 -8.09 -20.30 15.59
N GLU A 151 -9.29 -19.77 15.81
CA GLU A 151 -9.66 -18.38 15.57
C GLU A 151 -8.82 -17.42 16.40
N LYS A 152 -8.55 -17.74 17.68
CA LYS A 152 -7.68 -16.93 18.54
C LYS A 152 -6.26 -16.87 17.99
N SER A 153 -5.70 -18.00 17.59
CA SER A 153 -4.34 -18.05 17.02
C SER A 153 -4.23 -17.25 15.73
N PHE A 154 -5.19 -17.40 14.82
CA PHE A 154 -5.24 -16.65 13.57
C PHE A 154 -5.42 -15.14 13.82
N ASN A 155 -6.29 -14.77 14.77
CA ASN A 155 -6.49 -13.37 15.15
C ASN A 155 -5.19 -12.72 15.65
N ILE A 156 -4.46 -13.39 16.54
CA ILE A 156 -3.16 -12.91 17.06
C ILE A 156 -2.16 -12.70 15.91
N CYS A 157 -2.05 -13.66 14.99
CA CYS A 157 -1.17 -13.53 13.84
C CYS A 157 -1.55 -12.34 12.95
N CYS A 158 -2.84 -12.14 12.68
CA CYS A 158 -3.34 -11.00 11.92
C CYS A 158 -3.06 -9.66 12.61
N VAL A 159 -3.15 -9.58 13.95
CA VAL A 159 -2.79 -8.36 14.70
C VAL A 159 -1.31 -8.04 14.55
N ILE A 160 -0.42 -9.02 14.70
CA ILE A 160 1.03 -8.81 14.55
C ILE A 160 1.35 -8.33 13.12
N VAL A 161 0.78 -9.01 12.13
CA VAL A 161 0.89 -8.65 10.71
C VAL A 161 0.39 -7.23 10.45
N GLY A 162 -0.79 -6.89 10.98
CA GLY A 162 -1.38 -5.56 10.86
C GLY A 162 -0.53 -4.46 11.52
N LEU A 163 0.07 -4.75 12.68
CA LEU A 163 1.00 -3.84 13.35
C LEU A 163 2.22 -3.52 12.47
N PHE A 164 2.86 -4.54 11.89
CA PHE A 164 3.99 -4.33 10.97
C PHE A 164 3.56 -3.59 9.71
N ALA A 165 2.41 -3.96 9.13
CA ALA A 165 1.84 -3.27 7.97
C ALA A 165 1.65 -1.77 8.25
N GLY A 166 0.98 -1.44 9.35
CA GLY A 166 0.70 -0.08 9.78
C GLY A 166 1.97 0.74 9.98
N ALA A 167 2.97 0.17 10.66
CA ALA A 167 4.26 0.81 10.87
C ALA A 167 4.97 1.14 9.54
N VAL A 168 5.04 0.16 8.62
CA VAL A 168 5.66 0.34 7.30
C VAL A 168 4.93 1.41 6.50
N LEU A 169 3.59 1.40 6.49
CA LEU A 169 2.79 2.40 5.78
C LEU A 169 3.12 3.83 6.23
N VAL A 170 3.17 4.06 7.54
CA VAL A 170 3.50 5.37 8.13
C VAL A 170 4.94 5.78 7.77
N SER A 171 5.89 4.85 7.87
CA SER A 171 7.29 5.11 7.49
C SER A 171 7.43 5.51 6.02
N GLN A 172 6.76 4.80 5.12
CA GLN A 172 6.84 5.07 3.68
C GLN A 172 6.19 6.40 3.30
N LEU A 173 5.04 6.72 3.89
CA LEU A 173 4.40 8.01 3.69
C LEU A 173 5.29 9.16 4.20
N SER A 174 5.88 8.99 5.38
CA SER A 174 6.79 9.97 5.98
C SER A 174 8.04 10.19 5.13
N ALA A 175 8.68 9.11 4.68
CA ALA A 175 9.84 9.17 3.80
C ALA A 175 9.53 9.90 2.49
N LYS A 176 8.36 9.69 1.90
CA LYS A 176 7.94 10.36 0.67
C LYS A 176 7.73 11.86 0.87
N ILE A 177 7.13 12.26 2.00
CA ILE A 177 6.95 13.67 2.37
C ILE A 177 8.31 14.35 2.54
N VAL A 178 9.22 13.73 3.31
CA VAL A 178 10.58 14.24 3.53
C VAL A 178 11.33 14.39 2.21
N LYS A 179 11.32 13.35 1.36
CA LYS A 179 11.96 13.38 0.04
C LYS A 179 11.45 14.54 -0.82
N THR A 180 10.14 14.77 -0.83
CA THR A 180 9.53 15.84 -1.63
C THR A 180 9.91 17.23 -1.10
N ASN A 181 10.01 17.38 0.22
CA ASN A 181 10.47 18.63 0.83
C ASN A 181 11.94 18.90 0.50
N LEU A 182 12.80 17.87 0.56
CA LEU A 182 14.21 17.97 0.18
C LEU A 182 14.38 18.35 -1.30
N GLU A 183 13.64 17.69 -2.20
CA GLU A 183 13.63 18.02 -3.64
C GLU A 183 13.22 19.50 -3.87
N THR A 184 12.19 19.97 -3.16
CA THR A 184 11.72 21.36 -3.24
C THR A 184 12.76 22.36 -2.72
N GLN A 185 13.45 22.02 -1.62
CA GLN A 185 14.52 22.85 -1.06
C GLN A 185 15.75 22.90 -1.97
N GLU A 186 16.10 21.78 -2.60
CA GLU A 186 17.20 21.71 -3.55
C GLU A 186 16.89 22.54 -4.81
N GLU A 187 15.66 22.46 -5.33
CA GLU A 187 15.18 23.32 -6.43
C GLU A 187 15.33 24.81 -6.08
N ALA A 188 14.89 25.22 -4.90
CA ALA A 188 15.01 26.61 -4.44
C ALA A 188 16.48 27.05 -4.31
N THR A 189 17.34 26.19 -3.78
CA THR A 189 18.79 26.46 -3.63
C THR A 189 19.48 26.59 -4.99
N ARG A 190 19.15 25.72 -5.95
CA ARG A 190 19.68 25.78 -7.33
C ARG A 190 19.28 27.09 -8.02
N LEU A 191 18.02 27.52 -7.86
CA LEU A 191 17.54 28.80 -8.38
C LEU A 191 18.26 30.00 -7.73
N ALA A 192 18.48 29.98 -6.40
CA ALA A 192 19.21 31.03 -5.70
C ALA A 192 20.66 31.15 -6.19
N LYS A 193 21.38 30.02 -6.34
CA LYS A 193 22.75 29.99 -6.88
C LYS A 193 22.81 30.55 -8.31
N LEU A 194 21.86 30.20 -9.15
CA LEU A 194 21.77 30.74 -10.51
C LEU A 194 21.58 32.26 -10.50
N GLN A 195 20.73 32.80 -9.62
CA GLN A 195 20.52 34.24 -9.52
C GLN A 195 21.81 34.98 -9.10
N ILE A 196 22.59 34.39 -8.19
CA ILE A 196 23.91 34.93 -7.80
C ILE A 196 24.86 34.93 -9.00
N TYR A 197 24.98 33.81 -9.71
CA TYR A 197 25.83 33.68 -10.90
C TYR A 197 25.52 34.73 -11.98
N LEU A 198 24.23 34.92 -12.29
CA LEU A 198 23.78 35.92 -13.28
C LEU A 198 24.08 37.36 -12.83
N ARG A 199 24.07 37.61 -11.51
CA ARG A 199 24.40 38.91 -10.92
C ARG A 199 25.89 39.21 -11.04
N GLU A 200 26.75 38.23 -10.75
CA GLU A 200 28.20 38.34 -10.84
C GLU A 200 28.66 38.63 -12.28
N HIS A 201 28.03 37.99 -13.27
CA HIS A 201 28.36 38.19 -14.69
C HIS A 201 27.70 39.42 -15.33
N GLN A 202 27.14 40.34 -14.53
CA GLN A 202 26.54 41.61 -15.01
C GLN A 202 25.48 41.43 -16.13
N VAL A 203 24.76 40.31 -16.12
CA VAL A 203 23.71 40.04 -17.12
C VAL A 203 22.61 41.11 -17.02
N SER A 204 22.06 41.59 -18.14
CA SER A 204 21.01 42.63 -18.10
C SER A 204 19.76 42.16 -17.35
N TRP A 205 19.07 43.07 -16.64
CA TRP A 205 17.92 42.73 -15.80
C TRP A 205 16.79 42.05 -16.59
N GLY A 206 16.53 42.51 -17.81
CA GLY A 206 15.54 41.89 -18.71
C GLY A 206 15.89 40.47 -19.14
N LEU A 207 17.19 40.14 -19.29
CA LEU A 207 17.60 38.77 -19.61
C LEU A 207 17.54 37.87 -18.37
N ARG A 208 17.88 38.38 -17.18
CA ARG A 208 17.77 37.63 -15.92
C ARG A 208 16.33 37.19 -15.64
N ASP A 209 15.37 38.09 -15.83
CA ASP A 209 13.96 37.80 -15.57
C ASP A 209 13.41 36.75 -16.55
N ARG A 210 13.77 36.87 -17.84
CA ARG A 210 13.44 35.85 -18.86
C ARG A 210 14.03 34.48 -18.52
N VAL A 211 15.30 34.42 -18.11
CA VAL A 211 15.96 33.16 -17.70
C VAL A 211 15.25 32.55 -16.49
N ARG A 212 14.92 33.36 -15.48
CA ARG A 212 14.17 32.90 -14.30
C ARG A 212 12.80 32.33 -14.68
N PHE A 213 12.04 33.07 -15.49
CA PHE A 213 10.71 32.65 -15.94
C PHE A 213 10.77 31.35 -16.76
N GLN A 214 11.71 31.26 -17.70
CA GLN A 214 11.93 30.07 -18.52
C GLN A 214 12.24 28.85 -17.65
N ILE A 215 13.15 28.99 -16.67
CA ILE A 215 13.56 27.89 -15.79
C ILE A 215 12.43 27.51 -14.83
N GLN A 216 11.72 28.47 -14.26
CA GLN A 216 10.60 28.19 -13.36
C GLN A 216 9.46 27.48 -14.11
N SER A 217 9.14 27.93 -15.34
CA SER A 217 8.18 27.26 -16.22
C SER A 217 8.62 25.83 -16.59
N ARG A 218 9.92 25.61 -16.83
CA ARG A 218 10.49 24.28 -17.13
C ARG A 218 10.65 23.38 -15.89
N LEU A 219 10.81 23.92 -14.69
CA LEU A 219 10.79 23.16 -13.44
C LEU A 219 9.36 22.68 -13.12
N THR A 220 8.34 23.46 -13.49
CA THR A 220 6.94 23.02 -13.39
C THR A 220 6.55 22.02 -14.48
N ASN A 221 7.12 22.14 -15.68
CA ASN A 221 6.92 21.24 -16.81
C ASN A 221 8.21 20.47 -17.09
N HIS A 222 8.42 19.31 -16.44
CA HIS A 222 9.60 18.42 -16.56
C HIS A 222 9.93 17.94 -18.00
N SER A 223 10.21 18.83 -18.96
CA SER A 223 10.81 18.48 -20.24
C SER A 223 12.32 18.32 -20.03
N ARG A 224 12.82 17.10 -20.19
CA ARG A 224 14.27 16.83 -20.21
C ARG A 224 14.88 17.46 -21.46
N LEU A 225 16.04 18.08 -21.29
CA LEU A 225 16.86 18.63 -22.38
C LEU A 225 17.17 17.54 -23.40
N THR A 226 16.71 17.74 -24.64
CA THR A 226 17.33 17.15 -25.82
C THR A 226 18.30 18.16 -26.41
N VAL A 227 19.42 17.68 -26.95
CA VAL A 227 20.58 18.45 -27.50
C VAL A 227 20.21 19.39 -28.69
N LYS A 228 18.93 19.63 -28.94
CA LYS A 228 18.40 20.44 -30.06
C LYS A 228 17.73 21.76 -29.64
N ASP A 229 17.65 22.07 -28.34
CA ASP A 229 17.13 23.34 -27.80
C ASP A 229 18.26 24.20 -27.21
#